data_AF-A0AAV1IT17-F1
#
_entry.id   AF-A0AAV1IT17-F1
#
_cell.length_a   1.000
_cell.length_b   1.000
_cell.length_c   1.000
_cell.angle_alpha   90.00
_cell.angle_beta   90.00
_cell.angle_gamma   90.00
#
_symmetry.space_group_name_H-M   'P 1'
#
loop_
_entity.id
_entity.type
_entity.pdbx_description
1 polymer ?
#
loop_
_entity_poly.entity_id
_entity_poly.type
_entity_poly.pdbx_seq_one_letter_code
_entity_poly.pdbx_strand_id
1 'polypeptide(L)'
;MIIKIPTTELCVYFTIWIFINLYALFKLVNSQSDILGRNDYLKSSLNDLEPGWKLFSRLKDVSDIEWSSWKFYYHIDNMELVRKLPTIALCGGGLWMGLQFHLKYVISYGTTAAFARLDNIEAPPTPRCIARIHVYSQMWRHFDVGLYRFLVRYIYKPSFSIISSYIKLPNIFYKLAASLGTFLFIFMWHGTVWHIFMWSFLNYIGITLEHFGKSISKHNKYIWFKENVLKTEAMETRLIAALCAPLLALSAISNFYLFAGTKVGNLFFETILQVPTFENCILLCVSLYSCCHVSMALEDVPSRKFLKNLGKEHSL
;
A
#
# COMPACT_ATOMS: atom_id res chain seq x y z
N MET A 1 3.74 -6.71 -17.19
CA MET A 1 5.12 -7.15 -17.45
C MET A 1 5.14 -8.61 -17.05
N ILE A 2 5.19 -9.54 -18.00
CA ILE A 2 5.22 -10.97 -17.66
C ILE A 2 6.48 -11.21 -16.85
N ILE A 3 6.38 -11.81 -15.66
CA ILE A 3 7.55 -12.18 -14.87
C ILE A 3 8.40 -13.17 -15.66
N LYS A 4 9.71 -12.91 -15.70
CA LYS A 4 10.68 -13.75 -16.42
C LYS A 4 11.79 -14.29 -15.53
N ILE A 5 11.58 -14.30 -14.21
CA ILE A 5 12.48 -14.99 -13.27
C ILE A 5 12.06 -16.47 -13.10
N PRO A 6 13.00 -17.39 -12.81
CA PRO A 6 12.68 -18.79 -12.54
C PRO A 6 11.66 -18.96 -11.41
N THR A 7 10.76 -19.93 -11.54
CA THR A 7 9.74 -20.23 -10.51
C THR A 7 10.37 -20.56 -9.16
N THR A 8 11.50 -21.27 -9.14
CA THR A 8 12.23 -21.60 -7.91
C THR A 8 12.69 -20.33 -7.18
N GLU A 9 13.22 -19.36 -7.90
CA GLU A 9 13.63 -18.06 -7.35
C GLU A 9 12.42 -17.28 -6.83
N LEU A 10 11.31 -17.27 -7.57
CA LEU A 10 10.07 -16.64 -7.12
C LEU A 10 9.54 -17.28 -5.83
N CYS A 11 9.58 -18.61 -5.71
CA CYS A 11 9.23 -19.33 -4.49
C CYS A 11 10.13 -18.92 -3.32
N VAL A 12 11.43 -18.69 -3.56
CA VAL A 12 12.35 -18.18 -2.53
C VAL A 12 11.95 -16.78 -2.09
N TYR A 13 11.70 -15.83 -3.01
CA TYR A 13 11.22 -14.50 -2.65
C TYR A 13 9.91 -14.53 -1.87
N PHE A 14 8.94 -15.32 -2.31
CA PHE A 14 7.68 -15.48 -1.60
C PHE A 14 7.89 -16.01 -0.18
N THR A 15 8.70 -17.06 -0.03
CA THR A 15 9.00 -17.69 1.25
C THR A 15 9.69 -16.71 2.20
N ILE A 16 10.74 -16.04 1.73
CA ILE A 16 11.47 -15.01 2.51
C ILE A 16 10.52 -13.90 2.94
N TRP A 17 9.70 -13.38 2.02
CA TRP A 17 8.75 -12.32 2.32
C TRP A 17 7.75 -12.76 3.41
N ILE A 18 7.16 -13.95 3.29
CA ILE A 18 6.26 -14.48 4.32
C ILE A 18 6.97 -14.63 5.67
N PHE A 19 8.16 -15.22 5.72
CA PHE A 19 8.91 -15.39 6.96
C PHE A 19 9.26 -14.06 7.63
N ILE A 20 9.74 -13.06 6.88
CA ILE A 20 10.07 -11.75 7.45
C ILE A 20 8.82 -11.07 8.01
N ASN A 21 7.68 -11.15 7.32
CA ASN A 21 6.44 -10.55 7.81
C ASN A 21 5.88 -11.28 9.03
N LEU A 22 5.97 -12.61 9.08
CA LEU A 22 5.61 -13.39 10.27
C LEU A 22 6.53 -13.07 11.46
N TYR A 23 7.83 -12.91 11.21
CA TYR A 23 8.79 -12.48 12.23
C TYR A 23 8.49 -11.05 12.74
N ALA A 24 8.18 -10.12 11.84
CA ALA A 24 7.78 -8.76 12.20
C ALA A 24 6.48 -8.74 13.03
N LEU A 25 5.50 -9.56 12.65
CA LEU A 25 4.27 -9.74 13.43
C LEU A 25 4.55 -10.35 14.80
N PHE A 26 5.41 -11.37 14.89
CA PHE A 26 5.82 -11.96 16.17
C PHE A 26 6.50 -10.93 17.08
N LYS A 27 7.42 -10.11 16.54
CA LYS A 27 8.07 -9.03 17.28
C LYS A 27 7.06 -8.00 17.77
N LEU A 28 6.12 -7.60 16.93
CA LEU A 28 5.03 -6.71 17.32
C LEU A 28 4.22 -7.30 18.48
N VAL A 29 3.75 -8.53 18.32
CA VAL A 29 2.93 -9.26 19.29
C VAL A 29 3.64 -9.41 20.64
N ASN A 30 4.95 -9.67 20.65
CA ASN A 30 5.73 -9.78 21.87
C ASN A 30 5.99 -8.43 22.52
N SER A 31 6.44 -7.43 21.76
CA SER A 31 6.70 -6.10 22.31
C SER A 31 5.44 -5.48 22.92
N GLN A 32 4.27 -5.74 22.32
CA GLN A 32 2.99 -5.35 22.90
C GLN A 32 2.68 -6.08 24.20
N SER A 33 2.88 -7.41 24.24
CA SER A 33 2.71 -8.19 25.46
C SER A 33 3.61 -7.71 26.59
N ASP A 34 4.87 -7.36 26.29
CA ASP A 34 5.80 -6.82 27.26
C ASP A 34 5.37 -5.45 27.80
N ILE A 35 4.87 -4.57 26.92
CA ILE A 35 4.36 -3.25 27.32
C ILE A 35 3.13 -3.39 28.22
N LEU A 36 2.17 -4.23 27.84
CA LEU A 36 0.94 -4.47 28.60
C LEU A 36 1.22 -5.17 29.94
N GLY A 37 2.14 -6.13 29.98
CA GLY A 37 2.51 -6.85 31.19
C GLY A 37 3.29 -6.00 32.21
N ARG A 38 3.91 -4.90 31.78
CA ARG A 38 4.68 -3.99 32.67
C ARG A 38 3.88 -2.79 33.17
N ASN A 39 2.68 -2.56 32.65
CA ASN A 39 1.92 -1.34 32.93
C ASN A 39 0.48 -1.68 33.32
N ASP A 40 0.29 -2.06 34.59
CA ASP A 40 -1.02 -2.39 35.16
C ASP A 40 -2.00 -1.23 35.06
N TYR A 41 -1.52 0.02 35.14
CA TYR A 41 -2.35 1.21 34.92
C TYR A 41 -2.85 1.29 33.48
N LEU A 42 -2.00 1.03 32.48
CA LEU A 42 -2.42 0.96 31.08
C LEU A 42 -3.45 -0.14 30.87
N LYS A 43 -3.20 -1.33 31.44
CA LYS A 43 -4.12 -2.47 31.39
C LYS A 43 -5.47 -2.17 32.04
N SER A 44 -5.48 -1.41 33.13
CA SER A 44 -6.70 -0.97 33.82
C SER A 44 -7.38 0.22 33.16
N SER A 45 -6.65 1.08 32.45
CA SER A 45 -7.17 2.22 31.69
C SER A 45 -7.91 1.77 30.42
N LEU A 46 -7.54 0.60 29.91
CA LEU A 46 -8.18 -0.12 28.83
C LEU A 46 -9.50 -0.78 29.31
N ASN A 47 -10.46 0.03 29.79
CA ASN A 47 -11.74 -0.41 30.35
C ASN A 47 -12.64 -1.17 29.36
N ASP A 48 -12.36 -1.05 28.07
CA ASP A 48 -13.11 -1.69 27.00
C ASP A 48 -12.46 -3.00 26.52
N LEU A 49 -11.69 -3.69 27.37
CA LEU A 49 -11.06 -4.96 27.03
C LEU A 49 -11.71 -6.15 27.76
N GLU A 50 -12.25 -7.10 26.99
CA GLU A 50 -12.79 -8.37 27.49
C GLU A 50 -11.88 -9.56 27.15
N PRO A 51 -12.00 -10.72 27.83
CA PRO A 51 -11.32 -11.94 27.38
C PRO A 51 -11.68 -12.28 25.92
N GLY A 52 -10.65 -12.34 25.06
CA GLY A 52 -10.78 -12.75 23.66
C GLY A 52 -10.88 -14.26 23.51
N TRP A 53 -10.61 -14.75 22.29
CA TRP A 53 -10.68 -16.18 21.98
C TRP A 53 -9.83 -17.02 22.94
N LYS A 54 -10.44 -18.06 23.54
CA LYS A 54 -9.80 -18.96 24.52
C LYS A 54 -8.46 -19.54 24.05
N LEU A 55 -8.27 -19.71 22.73
CA LEU A 55 -7.05 -20.25 22.13
C LEU A 55 -5.84 -19.31 22.27
N PHE A 56 -6.07 -17.99 22.31
CA PHE A 56 -4.98 -16.99 22.27
C PHE A 56 -4.69 -16.34 23.62
N SER A 57 -5.46 -16.67 24.67
CA SER A 57 -5.32 -16.13 26.03
C SER A 57 -5.06 -14.61 26.07
N ARG A 58 -5.71 -13.86 25.17
CA ARG A 58 -5.55 -12.42 25.01
C ARG A 58 -6.86 -11.70 25.23
N LEU A 59 -6.75 -10.44 25.64
CA LEU A 59 -7.90 -9.54 25.73
C LEU A 59 -8.37 -9.13 24.32
N LYS A 60 -9.57 -8.58 24.22
CA LYS A 60 -10.28 -8.17 23.00
C LYS A 60 -10.95 -6.83 23.29
N ASP A 61 -10.77 -5.85 22.41
CA ASP A 61 -11.41 -4.53 22.54
C ASP A 61 -12.90 -4.59 22.20
N VAL A 62 -13.78 -3.98 23.00
CA VAL A 62 -15.23 -3.93 22.81
C VAL A 62 -15.78 -2.52 22.64
N SER A 63 -14.92 -1.48 22.62
CA SER A 63 -15.30 -0.06 22.55
C SER A 63 -16.01 0.35 21.26
N ASP A 64 -15.66 -0.29 20.13
CA ASP A 64 -16.25 -0.01 18.83
C ASP A 64 -16.94 -1.25 18.24
N ILE A 65 -18.26 -1.14 18.05
CA ILE A 65 -19.06 -2.11 17.26
C ILE A 65 -18.47 -2.31 15.87
N GLU A 66 -17.90 -1.26 15.27
CA GLU A 66 -17.33 -1.36 13.93
C GLU A 66 -16.13 -2.31 13.91
N TRP A 67 -15.32 -2.43 14.97
CA TRP A 67 -14.11 -3.26 14.95
C TRP A 67 -13.56 -3.69 16.32
N SER A 68 -14.36 -4.42 17.10
CA SER A 68 -14.03 -5.05 18.40
C SER A 68 -12.84 -6.04 18.42
N SER A 69 -11.93 -6.01 17.46
CA SER A 69 -10.72 -6.85 17.40
C SER A 69 -9.49 -6.08 16.92
N TRP A 70 -9.65 -4.83 16.48
CA TRP A 70 -8.73 -4.20 15.53
C TRP A 70 -8.00 -3.02 16.15
N LYS A 71 -8.61 -2.36 17.15
CA LYS A 71 -7.95 -1.47 18.11
C LYS A 71 -7.02 -2.19 19.09
N PHE A 72 -6.98 -3.52 19.07
CA PHE A 72 -6.06 -4.30 19.88
C PHE A 72 -4.56 -4.05 19.56
N TYR A 73 -4.27 -3.28 18.52
CA TYR A 73 -2.89 -3.10 18.04
C TYR A 73 -2.28 -1.73 18.29
N TYR A 74 -3.03 -0.75 18.79
CA TYR A 74 -2.49 0.52 19.30
C TYR A 74 -3.64 1.45 19.66
N HIS A 75 -3.58 2.04 20.85
CA HIS A 75 -3.85 3.47 20.93
C HIS A 75 -2.78 4.16 20.11
N ILE A 76 -3.01 4.37 18.81
CA ILE A 76 -2.18 5.27 17.98
C ILE A 76 -2.10 6.65 18.68
N ASP A 77 -3.10 6.93 19.52
CA ASP A 77 -3.19 8.07 20.40
C ASP A 77 -2.01 8.17 21.40
N ASN A 78 -1.47 7.05 21.90
CA ASN A 78 -0.34 7.05 22.84
C ASN A 78 1.02 6.86 22.13
N MET A 79 1.44 7.90 21.42
CA MET A 79 2.69 7.94 20.66
C MET A 79 3.97 7.64 21.48
N GLU A 80 3.95 7.79 22.81
CA GLU A 80 5.11 7.47 23.64
C GLU A 80 5.36 5.96 23.71
N LEU A 81 4.29 5.17 23.86
CA LEU A 81 4.40 3.72 23.79
C LEU A 81 4.80 3.28 22.39
N VAL A 82 4.25 3.97 21.40
CA VAL A 82 4.50 3.66 20.00
C VAL A 82 5.98 3.75 19.64
N ARG A 83 6.62 4.83 20.10
CA ARG A 83 8.05 5.10 19.88
C ARG A 83 8.99 4.10 20.58
N LYS A 84 8.50 3.36 21.58
CA LYS A 84 9.30 2.34 22.30
C LYS A 84 9.33 1.00 21.57
N LEU A 85 8.51 0.81 20.53
CA LEU A 85 8.56 -0.43 19.75
C LEU A 85 9.89 -0.54 18.98
N PRO A 86 10.47 -1.75 18.91
CA PRO A 86 11.62 -1.98 18.03
C PRO A 86 11.22 -1.77 16.57
N THR A 87 12.15 -1.33 15.72
CA THR A 87 11.93 -1.02 14.30
C THR A 87 11.18 -2.12 13.55
N ILE A 88 11.55 -3.39 13.75
CA ILE A 88 10.90 -4.52 13.09
C ILE A 88 9.44 -4.69 13.54
N ALA A 89 9.12 -4.44 14.81
CA ALA A 89 7.75 -4.41 15.29
C ALA A 89 6.96 -3.24 14.68
N LEU A 90 7.57 -2.06 14.53
CA LEU A 90 6.96 -0.92 13.83
C LEU A 90 6.64 -1.28 12.37
N CYS A 91 7.57 -1.91 11.64
CA CYS A 91 7.33 -2.38 10.28
C CYS A 91 6.16 -3.39 10.21
N GLY A 92 6.11 -4.35 11.13
CA GLY A 92 5.00 -5.31 11.24
C GLY A 92 3.66 -4.62 11.52
N GLY A 93 3.66 -3.63 12.41
CA GLY A 93 2.50 -2.80 12.72
C GLY A 93 2.03 -1.99 11.51
N GLY A 94 2.97 -1.41 10.76
CA GLY A 94 2.69 -0.69 9.52
C GLY A 94 2.03 -1.56 8.44
N LEU A 95 2.55 -2.78 8.22
CA LEU A 95 1.95 -3.73 7.29
C LEU A 95 0.54 -4.13 7.74
N TRP A 96 0.38 -4.47 9.02
CA TRP A 96 -0.93 -4.86 9.56
C TRP A 96 -1.95 -3.75 9.42
N MET A 97 -1.57 -2.52 9.78
CA MET A 97 -2.41 -1.33 9.59
C MET A 97 -2.84 -1.14 8.13
N GLY A 98 -1.93 -1.36 7.17
CA GLY A 98 -2.27 -1.35 5.74
C GLY A 98 -3.23 -2.46 5.33
N LEU A 99 -3.05 -3.70 5.83
CA LEU A 99 -3.93 -4.83 5.58
C LEU A 99 -5.34 -4.58 6.14
N GLN A 100 -5.43 -3.99 7.33
CA GLN A 100 -6.68 -3.59 7.96
C GLN A 100 -7.40 -2.51 7.13
N PHE A 101 -6.68 -1.46 6.74
CA PHE A 101 -7.21 -0.43 5.86
C PHE A 101 -7.76 -1.03 4.56
N HIS A 102 -7.00 -1.91 3.91
CA HIS A 102 -7.48 -2.61 2.72
C HIS A 102 -8.75 -3.44 2.97
N LEU A 103 -8.80 -4.23 4.05
CA LEU A 103 -9.92 -5.11 4.34
C LEU A 103 -11.20 -4.34 4.64
N LYS A 104 -11.09 -3.19 5.34
CA LYS A 104 -12.21 -2.26 5.54
C LYS A 104 -12.86 -1.91 4.20
N TYR A 105 -12.08 -1.48 3.21
CA TYR A 105 -12.63 -1.09 1.91
C TYR A 105 -13.09 -2.27 1.05
N VAL A 106 -12.47 -3.45 1.16
CA VAL A 106 -12.99 -4.66 0.52
C VAL A 106 -14.40 -4.98 1.02
N ILE A 107 -14.63 -4.88 2.33
CA ILE A 107 -15.94 -5.13 2.93
C ILE A 107 -16.93 -4.02 2.56
N SER A 108 -16.58 -2.76 2.82
CA SER A 108 -17.48 -1.63 2.55
C SER A 108 -17.88 -1.55 1.07
N TYR A 109 -16.92 -1.61 0.14
CA TYR A 109 -17.23 -1.59 -1.29
C TYR A 109 -17.91 -2.88 -1.76
N GLY A 110 -17.56 -4.03 -1.16
CA GLY A 110 -18.20 -5.31 -1.47
C GLY A 110 -19.69 -5.30 -1.13
N THR A 111 -20.04 -4.76 0.04
CA THR A 111 -21.41 -4.61 0.53
C THR A 111 -22.20 -3.63 -0.33
N THR A 112 -21.69 -2.43 -0.60
CA THR A 112 -22.40 -1.46 -1.46
C THR A 112 -22.54 -1.97 -2.89
N ALA A 113 -21.54 -2.68 -3.42
CA ALA A 113 -21.64 -3.34 -4.72
C ALA A 113 -22.67 -4.47 -4.74
N ALA A 114 -22.90 -5.16 -3.61
CA ALA A 114 -23.95 -6.16 -3.51
C ALA A 114 -25.34 -5.53 -3.58
N PHE A 115 -25.57 -4.41 -2.87
CA PHE A 115 -26.82 -3.65 -2.95
C PHE A 115 -27.07 -3.08 -4.36
N ALA A 116 -26.07 -2.43 -4.97
CA ALA A 116 -26.20 -1.90 -6.32
C ALA A 116 -26.62 -2.98 -7.34
N ARG A 117 -26.14 -4.22 -7.17
CA ARG A 117 -26.52 -5.34 -8.03
C ARG A 117 -27.97 -5.79 -7.85
N LEU A 118 -28.57 -5.62 -6.67
CA LEU A 118 -30.01 -5.86 -6.49
C LEU A 118 -30.83 -4.94 -7.40
N ASP A 119 -30.33 -3.75 -7.66
CA ASP A 119 -30.91 -2.78 -8.59
C ASP A 119 -30.40 -2.93 -10.04
N ASN A 120 -29.72 -4.05 -10.37
CA ASN A 120 -29.09 -4.31 -11.67
C ASN A 120 -28.01 -3.28 -12.08
N ILE A 121 -27.37 -2.62 -11.12
CA ILE A 121 -26.28 -1.66 -11.36
C ILE A 121 -24.92 -2.36 -11.16
N GLU A 122 -24.10 -2.39 -12.22
CA GLU A 122 -22.72 -2.90 -12.13
C GLU A 122 -21.80 -1.88 -11.43
N ALA A 123 -21.53 -2.10 -10.14
CA ALA A 123 -20.55 -1.32 -9.39
C ALA A 123 -19.09 -1.66 -9.80
N PRO A 124 -18.14 -0.73 -9.61
CA PRO A 124 -16.70 -1.01 -9.76
C PRO A 124 -16.24 -2.19 -8.86
N PRO A 125 -15.17 -2.90 -9.25
CA PRO A 125 -14.63 -3.99 -8.44
C PRO A 125 -14.01 -3.47 -7.14
N THR A 126 -13.93 -4.35 -6.14
CA THR A 126 -13.28 -4.08 -4.85
C THR A 126 -11.76 -3.89 -4.98
N PRO A 127 -11.11 -3.30 -3.96
CA PRO A 127 -9.67 -3.03 -3.99
C PRO A 127 -8.86 -4.30 -4.23
N ARG A 128 -7.76 -4.17 -4.97
CA ARG A 128 -6.75 -5.23 -5.09
C ARG A 128 -5.96 -5.35 -3.79
N CYS A 129 -5.59 -6.59 -3.42
CA CYS A 129 -4.71 -6.85 -2.29
C CYS A 129 -3.43 -5.99 -2.35
N ILE A 130 -3.09 -5.34 -1.24
CA ILE A 130 -1.92 -4.45 -1.15
C ILE A 130 -0.59 -5.16 -1.42
N ALA A 131 -0.50 -6.47 -1.13
CA ALA A 131 0.67 -7.29 -1.47
C ALA A 131 0.88 -7.47 -2.98
N ARG A 132 -0.12 -7.09 -3.80
CA ARG A 132 -0.09 -7.18 -5.26
C ARG A 132 0.08 -5.80 -5.92
N ILE A 133 0.56 -4.82 -5.15
CA ILE A 133 0.75 -3.44 -5.59
C ILE A 133 2.16 -3.01 -5.16
N HIS A 134 3.07 -2.84 -6.12
CA HIS A 134 4.44 -2.40 -5.85
C HIS A 134 4.81 -1.06 -6.50
N VAL A 135 3.92 -0.50 -7.33
CA VAL A 135 4.11 0.80 -8.00
C VAL A 135 2.89 1.69 -7.80
N TYR A 136 3.13 3.01 -7.77
CA TYR A 136 2.12 4.02 -7.50
C TYR A 136 0.97 3.98 -8.51
N SER A 137 1.26 3.84 -9.81
CA SER A 137 0.20 3.80 -10.82
C SER A 137 -0.75 2.61 -10.66
N GLN A 138 -0.27 1.46 -10.16
CA GLN A 138 -1.12 0.32 -9.83
C GLN A 138 -1.96 0.61 -8.58
N MET A 139 -1.36 1.23 -7.55
CA MET A 139 -2.07 1.62 -6.32
C MET A 139 -3.28 2.50 -6.65
N TRP A 140 -3.06 3.59 -7.38
CA TRP A 140 -4.11 4.52 -7.77
C TRP A 140 -5.16 3.89 -8.69
N ARG A 141 -4.78 2.96 -9.58
CA ARG A 141 -5.73 2.32 -10.50
C ARG A 141 -6.60 1.26 -9.84
N HIS A 142 -6.08 0.58 -8.82
CA HIS A 142 -6.65 -0.68 -8.32
C HIS A 142 -7.08 -0.66 -6.86
N PHE A 143 -6.78 0.41 -6.11
CA PHE A 143 -7.30 0.55 -4.75
C PHE A 143 -8.75 1.06 -4.78
N ASP A 144 -8.97 2.32 -5.16
CA ASP A 144 -10.31 2.87 -5.39
C ASP A 144 -10.54 3.08 -6.89
N VAL A 145 -11.17 2.08 -7.52
CA VAL A 145 -11.43 2.08 -8.96
C VAL A 145 -12.48 3.13 -9.35
N GLY A 146 -13.41 3.46 -8.45
CA GLY A 146 -14.43 4.48 -8.68
C GLY A 146 -13.80 5.86 -8.75
N LEU A 147 -13.06 6.23 -7.70
CA LEU A 147 -12.33 7.49 -7.63
C LEU A 147 -11.34 7.62 -8.80
N TYR A 148 -10.56 6.58 -9.08
CA TYR A 148 -9.62 6.61 -10.22
C TYR A 148 -10.31 6.94 -11.55
N ARG A 149 -11.44 6.27 -11.85
CA ARG A 149 -12.20 6.54 -13.08
C ARG A 149 -12.72 7.97 -13.13
N PHE A 150 -13.20 8.49 -12.01
CA PHE A 150 -13.65 9.87 -11.88
C PHE A 150 -12.50 10.85 -12.18
N LEU A 151 -11.36 10.71 -11.47
CA LEU A 151 -10.19 11.57 -11.63
C LEU A 151 -9.68 11.57 -13.07
N VAL A 152 -9.57 10.38 -13.70
CA VAL A 152 -9.10 10.26 -15.08
C VAL A 152 -10.05 10.93 -16.07
N ARG A 153 -11.36 10.71 -15.90
CA ARG A 153 -12.37 11.18 -16.85
C ARG A 153 -12.60 12.68 -16.76
N TYR A 154 -12.67 13.22 -15.54
CA TYR A 154 -13.15 14.58 -15.31
C TYR A 154 -12.05 15.59 -14.97
N ILE A 155 -10.86 15.12 -14.59
CA ILE A 155 -9.76 16.03 -14.20
C ILE A 155 -8.57 15.81 -15.13
N TYR A 156 -7.93 14.64 -15.06
CA TYR A 156 -6.68 14.39 -15.76
C TYR A 156 -6.79 14.58 -17.29
N LYS A 157 -7.75 13.93 -17.95
CA LYS A 157 -7.91 14.02 -19.42
C LYS A 157 -8.29 15.45 -19.87
N PRO A 158 -9.28 16.12 -19.25
CA PRO A 158 -9.57 17.52 -19.57
C PRO A 158 -8.38 18.45 -19.35
N SER A 159 -7.69 18.37 -18.20
CA SER A 159 -6.51 19.20 -17.91
C SER A 159 -5.40 18.96 -18.93
N PHE A 160 -5.12 17.71 -19.29
CA PHE A 160 -4.14 17.39 -20.33
C PHE A 160 -4.51 18.04 -21.66
N SER A 161 -5.77 17.90 -22.09
CA SER A 161 -6.25 18.46 -23.36
C SER A 161 -6.11 19.98 -23.39
N ILE A 162 -6.55 20.66 -22.33
CA ILE A 162 -6.49 22.12 -22.19
C ILE A 162 -5.03 22.60 -22.23
N ILE A 163 -4.15 22.04 -21.41
CA ILE A 163 -2.75 22.51 -21.37
C ILE A 163 -2.06 22.31 -22.72
N SER A 164 -2.31 21.17 -23.37
CA SER A 164 -1.72 20.84 -24.67
C SER A 164 -2.22 21.72 -25.83
N SER A 165 -3.40 22.34 -25.69
CA SER A 165 -3.94 23.26 -26.71
C SER A 165 -3.38 24.68 -26.60
N TYR A 166 -2.99 25.12 -25.40
CA TYR A 166 -2.51 26.49 -25.17
C TYR A 166 -0.99 26.64 -25.25
N ILE A 167 -0.23 25.63 -24.84
CA ILE A 167 1.23 25.71 -24.71
C ILE A 167 1.87 24.56 -25.46
N LYS A 168 2.88 24.83 -26.30
CA LYS A 168 3.67 23.78 -26.99
C LYS A 168 4.86 23.33 -26.13
N LEU A 169 4.71 22.21 -25.45
CA LEU A 169 5.73 21.50 -24.67
C LEU A 169 5.81 20.01 -25.04
N PRO A 170 6.89 19.31 -24.66
CA PRO A 170 6.94 17.85 -24.74
C PRO A 170 5.82 17.18 -23.94
N ASN A 171 5.31 16.05 -24.45
CA ASN A 171 4.14 15.34 -23.89
C ASN A 171 4.29 14.99 -22.39
N ILE A 172 5.51 14.74 -21.92
CA ILE A 172 5.81 14.50 -20.51
C ILE A 172 5.28 15.63 -19.60
N PHE A 173 5.46 16.88 -19.99
CA PHE A 173 5.07 18.03 -19.17
C PHE A 173 3.55 18.10 -19.00
N TYR A 174 2.79 17.84 -20.07
CA TYR A 174 1.33 17.82 -19.98
C TYR A 174 0.83 16.71 -19.05
N LYS A 175 1.46 15.52 -19.09
CA LYS A 175 1.08 14.40 -18.20
C LYS A 175 1.39 14.73 -16.74
N LEU A 176 2.56 15.30 -16.45
CA LEU A 176 2.93 15.71 -15.10
C LEU A 176 2.04 16.83 -14.57
N ALA A 177 1.76 17.86 -15.38
CA ALA A 177 0.89 18.96 -14.98
C ALA A 177 -0.56 18.51 -14.76
N ALA A 178 -1.11 17.64 -15.64
CA ALA A 178 -2.44 17.06 -15.44
C ALA A 178 -2.49 16.15 -14.19
N SER A 179 -1.43 15.40 -13.92
CA SER A 179 -1.30 14.62 -12.69
C SER A 179 -1.25 15.53 -11.46
N LEU A 180 -0.49 16.63 -11.51
CA LEU A 180 -0.41 17.61 -10.42
C LEU A 180 -1.79 18.20 -10.13
N GLY A 181 -2.53 18.64 -11.15
CA GLY A 181 -3.90 19.13 -10.99
C GLY A 181 -4.84 18.10 -10.35
N THR A 182 -4.65 16.82 -10.68
CA THR A 182 -5.39 15.71 -10.06
C THR A 182 -5.06 15.58 -8.56
N PHE A 183 -3.78 15.66 -8.18
CA PHE A 183 -3.38 15.59 -6.77
C PHE A 183 -3.77 16.83 -5.96
N LEU A 184 -3.77 18.01 -6.58
CA LEU A 184 -4.29 19.23 -5.96
C LEU A 184 -5.79 19.09 -5.66
N PHE A 185 -6.57 18.54 -6.60
CA PHE A 185 -7.98 18.23 -6.34
C PHE A 185 -8.16 17.24 -5.19
N ILE A 186 -7.40 16.14 -5.18
CA ILE A 186 -7.45 15.14 -4.11
C ILE A 186 -7.15 15.79 -2.75
N PHE A 187 -6.11 16.62 -2.68
CA PHE A 187 -5.75 17.36 -1.47
C PHE A 187 -6.91 18.25 -0.98
N MET A 188 -7.52 19.01 -1.88
CA MET A 188 -8.68 19.84 -1.52
C MET A 188 -9.90 19.01 -1.11
N TRP A 189 -10.18 17.90 -1.80
CA TRP A 189 -11.34 17.04 -1.56
C TRP A 189 -11.26 16.28 -0.22
N HIS A 190 -10.09 15.75 0.13
CA HIS A 190 -9.87 15.07 1.42
C HIS A 190 -9.75 16.05 2.60
N GLY A 191 -9.40 17.30 2.34
CA GLY A 191 -9.24 18.35 3.34
C GLY A 191 -7.83 18.93 3.38
N THR A 192 -7.73 20.24 3.54
CA THR A 192 -6.49 21.02 3.46
C THR A 192 -5.68 21.00 4.76
N VAL A 193 -5.35 19.79 5.24
CA VAL A 193 -4.58 19.56 6.47
C VAL A 193 -3.24 18.90 6.19
N TRP A 194 -2.27 19.08 7.10
CA TRP A 194 -0.86 18.71 6.87
C TRP A 194 -0.63 17.24 6.46
N HIS A 195 -1.31 16.29 7.11
CA HIS A 195 -1.12 14.87 6.79
C HIS A 195 -1.67 14.50 5.40
N ILE A 196 -2.78 15.11 4.98
CA ILE A 196 -3.31 14.93 3.61
C ILE A 196 -2.41 15.61 2.58
N PHE A 197 -1.86 16.79 2.89
CA PHE A 197 -0.84 17.43 2.04
C PHE A 197 0.36 16.51 1.83
N MET A 198 0.95 16.01 2.92
CA MET A 198 2.11 15.12 2.86
C MET A 198 1.82 13.84 2.07
N TRP A 199 0.67 13.20 2.33
CA TRP A 199 0.24 12.03 1.56
C TRP A 199 0.12 12.33 0.05
N SER A 200 -0.57 13.42 -0.30
CA SER A 200 -0.81 13.81 -1.70
C SER A 200 0.48 14.19 -2.42
N PHE A 201 1.36 14.94 -1.75
CA PHE A 201 2.66 15.35 -2.26
C PHE A 201 3.56 14.14 -2.52
N LEU A 202 3.74 13.25 -1.54
CA LEU A 202 4.58 12.06 -1.69
C LEU A 202 4.06 11.11 -2.78
N ASN A 203 2.75 10.99 -2.95
CA ASN A 203 2.16 10.23 -4.04
C ASN A 203 2.41 10.86 -5.42
N TYR A 204 2.31 12.19 -5.52
CA TYR A 204 2.65 12.88 -6.76
C TYR A 204 4.13 12.69 -7.13
N ILE A 205 5.03 12.79 -6.15
CA ILE A 205 6.46 12.49 -6.36
C ILE A 205 6.65 11.03 -6.80
N GLY A 206 5.98 10.07 -6.16
CA GLY A 206 6.03 8.67 -6.53
C GLY A 206 5.60 8.39 -7.97
N ILE A 207 4.47 8.95 -8.41
CA ILE A 207 4.00 8.84 -9.80
C ILE A 207 4.98 9.51 -10.77
N THR A 208 5.54 10.66 -10.38
CA THR A 208 6.51 11.39 -11.20
C THR A 208 7.78 10.56 -11.42
N LEU A 209 8.33 9.98 -10.35
CA LEU A 209 9.51 9.09 -10.42
C LEU A 209 9.22 7.84 -11.27
N GLU A 210 8.04 7.23 -11.12
CA GLU A 210 7.63 6.09 -11.95
C GLU A 210 7.56 6.48 -13.43
N HIS A 211 7.06 7.68 -13.74
CA HIS A 211 7.01 8.18 -15.11
C HIS A 211 8.41 8.43 -15.69
N PHE A 212 9.30 9.03 -14.91
CA PHE A 212 10.69 9.22 -15.32
C PHE A 212 11.40 7.89 -15.55
N GLY A 213 11.22 6.90 -14.67
CA GLY A 213 11.75 5.54 -14.86
C GLY A 213 11.26 4.91 -16.18
N LYS A 214 9.96 5.04 -16.49
CA LYS A 214 9.40 4.61 -17.77
C LYS A 214 9.96 5.38 -18.96
N SER A 215 10.25 6.67 -18.81
CA SER A 215 10.88 7.46 -19.87
C SER A 215 12.34 7.03 -20.12
N ILE A 216 13.11 6.80 -19.05
CA ILE A 216 14.48 6.30 -19.10
C ILE A 216 14.53 4.94 -19.79
N SER A 217 13.58 4.04 -19.48
CA SER A 217 13.54 2.69 -20.08
C SER A 217 13.40 2.67 -21.61
N LYS A 218 12.95 3.79 -22.22
CA LYS A 218 12.80 3.94 -23.67
C LYS A 218 14.01 4.59 -24.34
N HIS A 219 14.97 5.09 -23.56
CA HIS A 219 16.14 5.78 -24.11
C HIS A 219 17.16 4.76 -24.63
N ASN A 220 17.78 5.06 -25.78
CA ASN A 220 18.81 4.20 -26.41
C ASN A 220 19.94 3.76 -25.46
N LYS A 221 20.35 4.61 -24.49
CA LYS A 221 21.36 4.24 -23.49
C LYS A 221 20.90 3.12 -22.57
N TYR A 222 19.63 3.13 -22.16
CA TYR A 222 19.07 2.07 -21.34
C TYR A 222 18.87 0.79 -22.15
N ILE A 223 18.44 0.90 -23.41
CA ILE A 223 18.33 -0.26 -24.31
C ILE A 223 19.71 -0.92 -24.48
N TRP A 224 20.75 -0.12 -24.75
CA TRP A 224 22.13 -0.60 -24.81
C TRP A 224 22.56 -1.26 -23.48
N PHE A 225 22.27 -0.64 -22.33
CA PHE A 225 22.60 -1.20 -21.02
C PHE A 225 21.88 -2.53 -20.76
N LYS A 226 20.60 -2.63 -21.15
CA LYS A 226 19.83 -3.86 -21.05
C LYS A 226 20.46 -4.99 -21.89
N GLU A 227 20.82 -4.70 -23.13
CA GLU A 227 21.38 -5.69 -24.07
C GLU A 227 22.80 -6.11 -23.70
N ASN A 228 23.65 -5.18 -23.24
CA ASN A 228 25.08 -5.42 -23.06
C ASN A 228 25.48 -5.75 -21.61
N VAL A 229 24.77 -5.19 -20.62
CA VAL A 229 25.10 -5.37 -19.19
C VAL A 229 24.14 -6.35 -18.52
N LEU A 230 22.83 -6.11 -18.59
CA LEU A 230 21.84 -6.99 -17.94
C LEU A 230 21.70 -8.33 -18.66
N LYS A 231 21.79 -8.32 -20.00
CA LYS A 231 21.77 -9.45 -20.95
C LYS A 231 20.49 -10.30 -20.96
N THR A 232 19.74 -10.34 -19.86
CA THR A 232 18.55 -11.17 -19.69
C THR A 232 17.41 -10.35 -19.09
N GLU A 233 16.18 -10.71 -19.45
CA GLU A 233 14.99 -10.06 -18.92
C GLU A 233 14.77 -10.37 -17.42
N ALA A 234 15.31 -11.51 -16.94
CA ALA A 234 15.35 -11.84 -15.52
C ALA A 234 16.20 -10.81 -14.73
N MET A 235 17.39 -10.45 -15.23
CA MET A 235 18.22 -9.42 -14.60
C MET A 235 17.58 -8.04 -14.66
N GLU A 236 16.88 -7.71 -15.74
CA GLU A 236 16.08 -6.48 -15.80
C GLU A 236 14.96 -6.47 -14.77
N THR A 237 14.24 -7.58 -14.61
CA THR A 237 13.18 -7.69 -13.58
C THR A 237 13.76 -7.51 -12.18
N ARG A 238 14.93 -8.11 -11.89
CA ARG A 238 15.65 -7.92 -10.62
C ARG A 238 16.06 -6.47 -10.39
N LEU A 239 16.56 -5.77 -11.41
CA LEU A 239 16.91 -4.36 -11.32
C LEU A 239 15.66 -3.49 -11.06
N ILE A 240 14.58 -3.72 -11.80
CA ILE A 240 13.33 -2.97 -11.62
C ILE A 240 12.78 -3.19 -10.21
N ALA A 241 12.77 -4.43 -9.70
CA ALA A 241 12.36 -4.72 -8.34
C ALA A 241 13.24 -3.98 -7.31
N ALA A 242 14.56 -3.89 -7.52
CA ALA A 242 15.46 -3.15 -6.65
C ALA A 242 15.17 -1.65 -6.65
N LEU A 243 14.84 -1.07 -7.81
CA LEU A 243 14.46 0.34 -7.93
C LEU A 243 13.07 0.64 -7.34
N CYS A 244 12.14 -0.31 -7.43
CA CYS A 244 10.79 -0.19 -6.88
C CYS A 244 10.74 -0.39 -5.36
N ALA A 245 11.61 -1.19 -4.76
CA ALA A 245 11.62 -1.47 -3.32
C ALA A 245 11.64 -0.20 -2.43
N PRO A 246 12.53 0.80 -2.62
CA PRO A 246 12.50 2.04 -1.83
C PRO A 246 11.25 2.89 -2.13
N LEU A 247 10.72 2.85 -3.35
CA LEU A 247 9.46 3.53 -3.70
C LEU A 247 8.26 2.87 -3.01
N LEU A 248 8.30 1.55 -2.82
CA LEU A 248 7.29 0.82 -2.07
C LEU A 248 7.33 1.18 -0.58
N ALA A 249 8.52 1.35 0.01
CA ALA A 249 8.66 1.90 1.36
C ALA A 249 8.01 3.29 1.47
N LEU A 250 8.35 4.18 0.54
CA LEU A 250 7.79 5.53 0.51
C LEU A 250 6.27 5.53 0.31
N SER A 251 5.74 4.60 -0.48
CA SER A 251 4.31 4.42 -0.68
C SER A 251 3.61 4.00 0.61
N ALA A 252 4.19 3.06 1.36
CA ALA A 252 3.65 2.65 2.66
C ALA A 252 3.62 3.83 3.65
N ILE A 253 4.74 4.55 3.81
CA ILE A 253 4.83 5.70 4.72
C ILE A 253 3.85 6.81 4.32
N SER A 254 3.77 7.11 3.03
CA SER A 254 2.81 8.08 2.52
C SER A 254 1.38 7.73 2.91
N ASN A 255 0.99 6.46 2.78
CA ASN A 255 -0.34 6.00 3.20
C ASN A 255 -0.53 6.04 4.72
N PHE A 256 0.53 5.91 5.53
CA PHE A 256 0.43 6.11 6.97
C PHE A 256 0.05 7.55 7.34
N TYR A 257 0.47 8.56 6.58
CA TYR A 257 -0.05 9.91 6.77
C TYR A 257 -1.56 10.00 6.49
N LEU A 258 -2.06 9.30 5.46
CA LEU A 258 -3.47 9.32 5.09
C LEU A 258 -4.38 8.82 6.22
N PHE A 259 -4.08 7.64 6.77
CA PHE A 259 -5.01 6.98 7.70
C PHE A 259 -4.54 6.89 9.15
N ALA A 260 -3.29 7.24 9.46
CA ALA A 260 -2.75 7.26 10.83
C ALA A 260 -2.22 8.64 11.27
N GLY A 261 -2.28 9.64 10.38
CA GLY A 261 -1.99 11.04 10.68
C GLY A 261 -0.50 11.37 10.82
N THR A 262 -0.23 12.65 11.11
CA THR A 262 1.11 13.24 11.09
C THR A 262 2.10 12.55 12.03
N LYS A 263 1.68 12.24 13.26
CA LYS A 263 2.59 11.70 14.29
C LYS A 263 3.14 10.33 13.89
N VAL A 264 2.29 9.46 13.35
CA VAL A 264 2.71 8.12 12.87
C VAL A 264 3.54 8.25 11.60
N GLY A 265 3.10 9.06 10.62
CA GLY A 265 3.86 9.29 9.39
C GLY A 265 5.29 9.77 9.66
N ASN A 266 5.45 10.76 10.56
CA ASN A 266 6.76 11.28 10.96
C ASN A 266 7.63 10.20 11.61
N LEU A 267 7.05 9.40 12.52
CA LEU A 267 7.78 8.31 13.18
C LEU A 267 8.39 7.34 12.17
N PHE A 268 7.66 6.95 11.13
CA PHE A 268 8.21 6.04 10.13
C PHE A 268 9.33 6.67 9.29
N PHE A 269 9.25 7.97 8.98
CA PHE A 269 10.37 8.68 8.36
C PHE A 269 11.60 8.74 9.26
N GLU A 270 11.42 9.12 10.53
CA GLU A 270 12.49 9.13 11.53
C GLU A 270 13.13 7.74 11.66
N THR A 271 12.30 6.69 11.69
CA THR A 271 12.74 5.30 11.83
C THR A 271 13.60 4.83 10.65
N ILE A 272 13.29 5.25 9.42
CA ILE A 272 14.09 4.89 8.24
C ILE A 272 15.35 5.75 8.12
N LEU A 273 15.29 7.03 8.49
CA LEU A 273 16.39 7.97 8.28
C LEU A 273 17.43 7.98 9.41
N GLN A 274 17.02 7.72 10.65
CA GLN A 274 17.84 8.02 11.83
C GLN A 274 18.13 6.82 12.73
N VAL A 275 17.26 5.80 12.73
CA VAL A 275 17.24 4.75 13.77
C VAL A 275 17.60 3.33 13.31
N PRO A 276 17.73 2.96 12.01
CA PRO A 276 17.83 1.55 11.69
C PRO A 276 19.25 1.02 11.92
N THR A 277 19.34 -0.11 12.64
CA THR A 277 20.56 -0.93 12.65
C THR A 277 20.80 -1.51 11.26
N PHE A 278 22.05 -1.88 10.96
CA PHE A 278 22.40 -2.54 9.69
C PHE A 278 21.52 -3.77 9.41
N GLU A 279 21.23 -4.56 10.45
CA GLU A 279 20.32 -5.71 10.37
C GLU A 279 18.90 -5.30 9.94
N ASN A 280 18.35 -4.26 10.56
CA ASN A 280 17.00 -3.77 10.24
C ASN A 280 16.93 -3.26 8.80
N CYS A 281 17.97 -2.57 8.32
CA CYS A 281 18.07 -2.13 6.93
C CYS A 281 18.05 -3.33 5.97
N ILE A 282 18.83 -4.38 6.24
CA ILE A 282 18.86 -5.58 5.40
C ILE A 282 17.48 -6.24 5.38
N LEU A 283 16.88 -6.48 6.54
CA LEU A 283 15.57 -7.13 6.65
C LEU A 283 14.49 -6.34 5.90
N LEU A 284 14.48 -5.02 6.04
CA LEU A 284 13.52 -4.15 5.34
C LEU A 284 13.74 -4.20 3.82
N CYS A 285 14.98 -4.02 3.36
CA CYS A 285 15.32 -4.07 1.94
C CYS A 285 14.97 -5.41 1.30
N VAL A 286 15.35 -6.53 1.95
CA VAL A 286 15.05 -7.88 1.47
C VAL A 286 13.54 -8.14 1.44
N SER A 287 12.80 -7.69 2.47
CA SER A 287 11.35 -7.84 2.51
C SER A 287 10.67 -7.06 1.37
N LEU A 288 11.01 -5.79 1.20
CA LEU A 288 10.42 -4.94 0.16
C LEU A 288 10.79 -5.43 -1.25
N TYR A 289 12.04 -5.83 -1.45
CA TYR A 289 12.51 -6.41 -2.70
C TYR A 289 11.75 -7.69 -3.07
N SER A 290 11.58 -8.58 -2.08
CA SER A 290 10.83 -9.82 -2.26
C SER A 290 9.34 -9.53 -2.53
N CYS A 291 8.76 -8.53 -1.85
CA CYS A 291 7.40 -8.06 -2.08
C CYS A 291 7.22 -7.56 -3.52
N CYS A 292 8.17 -6.81 -4.06
CA CYS A 292 8.14 -6.36 -5.46
C CYS A 292 8.06 -7.56 -6.43
N HIS A 293 8.88 -8.59 -6.24
CA HIS A 293 8.83 -9.80 -7.07
C HIS A 293 7.50 -10.55 -6.97
N VAL A 294 6.99 -10.75 -5.75
CA VAL A 294 5.68 -11.37 -5.53
C VAL A 294 4.57 -10.55 -6.21
N SER A 295 4.62 -9.24 -6.07
CA SER A 295 3.65 -8.32 -6.65
C SER A 295 3.67 -8.32 -8.18
N MET A 296 4.87 -8.30 -8.78
CA MET A 296 5.07 -8.45 -10.22
C MET A 296 4.50 -9.79 -10.73
N ALA A 297 4.67 -10.88 -9.98
CA ALA A 297 4.20 -12.22 -10.36
C ALA A 297 2.67 -12.29 -10.46
N LEU A 298 2.02 -11.49 -9.62
CA LEU A 298 0.57 -11.46 -9.46
C LEU A 298 -0.06 -10.28 -10.22
N GLU A 299 0.67 -9.61 -11.12
CA GLU A 299 0.19 -8.43 -11.84
C GLU A 299 -1.09 -8.73 -12.65
N ASP A 300 -1.07 -9.85 -13.38
CA ASP A 300 -2.12 -10.27 -14.32
C ASP A 300 -3.29 -10.99 -13.65
N VAL A 301 -3.17 -11.34 -12.37
CA VAL A 301 -4.28 -11.94 -11.62
C VAL A 301 -5.39 -10.88 -11.50
N PRO A 302 -6.64 -11.14 -11.92
CA PRO A 302 -7.69 -10.14 -11.77
C PRO A 302 -8.00 -9.88 -10.28
N SER A 303 -8.51 -8.69 -9.95
CA SER A 303 -9.23 -8.52 -8.68
C SER A 303 -10.48 -9.40 -8.72
N ARG A 304 -10.94 -9.91 -7.58
CA ARG A 304 -12.15 -10.76 -7.55
C ARG A 304 -13.30 -10.00 -8.21
N LYS A 305 -13.72 -10.48 -9.38
CA LYS A 305 -15.04 -10.17 -9.94
C LYS A 305 -15.96 -11.27 -9.42
N PHE A 306 -17.07 -10.89 -8.79
CA PHE A 306 -18.07 -11.89 -8.41
C PHE A 306 -18.52 -12.60 -9.71
N LEU A 307 -18.49 -13.93 -9.71
CA LEU A 307 -18.62 -14.78 -10.90
C LEU A 307 -19.87 -14.39 -11.71
N LYS A 308 -19.68 -14.04 -12.99
CA LYS A 308 -20.77 -13.77 -13.95
C LYS A 308 -21.58 -15.03 -14.32
N ASN A 309 -21.24 -16.20 -13.76
CA ASN A 309 -21.71 -17.49 -14.25
C ASN A 309 -22.86 -18.13 -13.47
N LEU A 310 -23.43 -17.48 -12.45
CA LEU A 310 -24.58 -18.03 -11.72
C LEU A 310 -25.95 -17.74 -12.39
N GLY A 311 -25.98 -17.03 -13.52
CA GLY A 311 -27.22 -16.64 -14.21
C GLY A 311 -27.51 -17.36 -15.53
N LYS A 312 -26.70 -18.35 -15.94
CA LYS A 312 -26.91 -19.07 -17.22
C LYS A 312 -27.52 -20.47 -17.09
N GLU A 313 -27.87 -20.92 -15.87
CA GLU A 313 -28.46 -22.25 -15.65
C GLU A 313 -29.96 -22.25 -15.31
N HIS A 314 -30.65 -21.10 -15.34
CA HIS A 314 -32.10 -21.03 -15.06
C HIS A 314 -32.93 -20.36 -16.16
N SER A 315 -32.63 -20.69 -17.42
CA SER A 315 -33.59 -20.56 -18.52
C SER A 315 -33.93 -21.95 -19.05
N LEU A 316 -34.88 -22.60 -18.38
CA LEU A 316 -35.74 -23.64 -18.94
C LEU A 316 -37.18 -23.12 -18.87
#